data_AF-A0AAV0XVA2-F1
#
_entry.id   AF-A0AAV0XVA2-F1
#
_cell.length_a   1.000
_cell.length_b   1.000
_cell.length_c   1.000
_cell.angle_alpha   90.00
_cell.angle_beta   90.00
_cell.angle_gamma   90.00
#
_symmetry.space_group_name_H-M   'P 1'
#
loop_
_entity.id
_entity.type
_entity.pdbx_description
1 polymer ?
#
loop_
_entity_poly.entity_id
_entity_poly.type
_entity_poly.pdbx_seq_one_letter_code
_entity_poly.pdbx_strand_id
1 'polypeptide(L)'
;MAKYLGKIYPDDLDCDIFPEEMIHFTKLVDEQDEEGKIKMLPALKCLQIIHDNKLNSVFPNVEVAYRLYLCLPVANCSAERAFSKLKRVKNELRSTMKNPRLNTLS
;
A
#
# COMPACT_ATOMS: atom_id res chain seq x y z
N MET A 1 -12.07 -12.83 -1.84
CA MET A 1 -11.08 -11.76 -2.04
C MET A 1 -9.70 -12.14 -1.51
N ALA A 2 -9.58 -12.62 -0.26
CA ALA A 2 -8.30 -13.04 0.33
C ALA A 2 -7.49 -14.06 -0.52
N LYS A 3 -8.15 -15.12 -1.03
CA LYS A 3 -7.52 -16.11 -1.93
C LYS A 3 -6.95 -15.51 -3.22
N TYR A 4 -7.53 -14.42 -3.72
CA TYR A 4 -7.04 -13.76 -4.93
C TYR A 4 -5.80 -12.93 -4.63
N LEU A 5 -5.78 -12.24 -3.48
CA LEU A 5 -4.63 -11.45 -3.04
C LEU A 5 -3.39 -12.32 -2.80
N GLY A 6 -3.55 -13.49 -2.16
CA GLY A 6 -2.45 -14.44 -1.98
C GLY A 6 -1.88 -14.98 -3.30
N LYS A 7 -2.66 -15.00 -4.38
CA LYS A 7 -2.15 -15.36 -5.72
C LYS A 7 -1.41 -14.22 -6.42
N ILE A 8 -1.73 -12.97 -6.10
CA ILE A 8 -1.06 -11.80 -6.69
C ILE A 8 0.29 -11.57 -6.01
N TYR A 9 0.39 -11.84 -4.71
CA TYR A 9 1.58 -11.63 -3.90
C TYR A 9 2.09 -12.94 -3.29
N PRO A 10 2.50 -13.95 -4.09
CA PRO A 10 2.92 -15.25 -3.59
C PRO A 10 4.24 -15.20 -2.79
N ASP A 11 5.08 -14.19 -3.03
CA ASP A 11 6.34 -13.99 -2.29
C ASP A 11 6.12 -13.37 -0.90
N ASP A 12 4.98 -12.68 -0.69
CA ASP A 12 4.68 -11.95 0.53
C ASP A 12 3.58 -12.61 1.38
N LEU A 13 2.69 -13.40 0.78
CA LEU A 13 1.52 -14.00 1.42
C LEU A 13 1.42 -15.50 1.13
N ASP A 14 1.24 -16.29 2.19
CA ASP A 14 0.92 -17.71 2.06
C ASP A 14 -0.54 -17.89 1.61
N CYS A 15 -0.74 -18.35 0.37
CA CYS A 15 -2.07 -18.47 -0.24
C CYS A 15 -3.00 -19.45 0.49
N ASP A 16 -2.44 -20.47 1.12
CA ASP A 16 -3.19 -21.55 1.76
C ASP A 16 -3.64 -21.14 3.16
N ILE A 17 -2.76 -20.45 3.90
CA ILE A 17 -2.98 -20.06 5.29
C ILE A 17 -3.70 -18.70 5.41
N PHE A 18 -3.40 -17.75 4.53
CA PHE A 18 -3.92 -16.37 4.61
C PHE A 18 -5.45 -16.24 4.69
N PRO A 19 -6.26 -17.02 3.95
CA PRO A 19 -7.72 -16.92 4.05
C PRO A 19 -8.25 -17.33 5.43
N GLU A 20 -7.63 -18.31 6.07
CA GLU A 20 -8.02 -18.77 7.40
C GLU A 20 -7.63 -17.76 8.47
N GLU A 21 -6.38 -17.26 8.43
CA GLU A 21 -5.93 -16.19 9.32
C GLU A 21 -6.84 -14.96 9.27
N MET A 22 -7.27 -14.54 8.07
CA MET A 22 -8.19 -13.40 7.91
C MET A 22 -9.57 -13.65 8.54
N ILE A 23 -10.09 -14.88 8.47
CA ILE A 23 -11.37 -15.23 9.11
C ILE A 23 -11.22 -15.16 10.63
N HIS A 24 -10.14 -15.72 11.18
CA HIS A 24 -9.87 -15.69 12.62
C HIS A 24 -9.65 -14.28 13.14
N PHE A 25 -8.88 -13.45 12.42
CA PHE A 25 -8.65 -12.06 12.78
C PHE A 25 -9.95 -11.25 12.76
N THR A 26 -10.81 -11.45 11.76
CA THR A 26 -12.10 -10.74 11.68
C THR A 26 -12.99 -11.07 12.88
N LYS A 27 -13.05 -12.35 13.29
CA LYS A 27 -13.80 -12.76 14.48
C LYS A 27 -13.25 -12.13 15.76
N LEU A 28 -11.93 -12.11 15.91
CA LEU A 28 -11.29 -11.47 17.06
C LEU A 28 -11.62 -9.98 17.11
N VAL A 29 -11.61 -9.31 15.97
CA VAL A 29 -11.99 -7.89 15.87
C VAL A 29 -13.46 -7.67 16.21
N ASP A 30 -14.36 -8.53 15.72
CA ASP A 30 -15.79 -8.48 16.06
C ASP A 30 -16.04 -8.71 17.57
N GLU A 31 -15.27 -9.59 18.20
CA GLU A 31 -15.34 -9.88 19.64
C GLU A 31 -14.82 -8.72 20.51
N GLN A 32 -13.88 -7.92 20.01
CA GLN A 32 -13.34 -6.76 20.72
C GLN A 32 -14.21 -5.50 20.57
N ASP A 33 -15.21 -5.51 19.69
CA ASP A 33 -16.11 -4.39 19.41
C ASP A 33 -17.41 -4.51 20.23
N GLU A 34 -17.35 -4.18 21.53
CA GLU A 34 -18.52 -4.23 22.43
C GLU A 34 -19.68 -3.28 22.02
N GLU A 35 -19.44 -2.34 21.11
CA GLU A 35 -20.43 -1.32 20.71
C GLU A 35 -21.09 -1.55 19.34
N GLY A 36 -20.74 -2.61 18.62
CA GLY A 36 -21.44 -3.01 17.38
C GLY A 36 -21.48 -1.93 16.28
N LYS A 37 -20.61 -0.91 16.36
CA LYS A 37 -20.68 0.28 15.49
C LYS A 37 -19.74 0.25 14.29
N ILE A 38 -18.78 -0.68 14.21
CA ILE A 38 -17.73 -0.58 13.20
C ILE A 38 -17.66 -1.81 12.30
N LYS A 39 -18.55 -1.86 11.31
CA LYS A 39 -18.47 -2.82 10.19
C LYS A 39 -17.26 -2.61 9.26
N MET A 40 -16.46 -1.55 9.48
CA MET A 40 -15.26 -1.25 8.68
C MET A 40 -14.27 -0.40 9.50
N LEU A 41 -13.33 -1.05 10.17
CA LEU A 41 -12.21 -0.36 10.82
C LEU A 41 -11.23 0.14 9.75
N PRO A 42 -10.65 1.34 9.91
CA PRO A 42 -9.55 1.78 9.06
C PRO A 42 -8.40 0.76 9.12
N ALA A 43 -7.78 0.46 7.98
CA ALA A 43 -6.65 -0.48 7.90
C ALA A 43 -5.52 -0.14 8.89
N LEU A 44 -5.31 1.15 9.16
CA LEU A 44 -4.34 1.62 10.16
C LEU A 44 -4.71 1.19 11.58
N LYS A 45 -5.99 1.20 11.94
CA LYS A 45 -6.47 0.75 13.25
C LYS A 45 -6.38 -0.77 13.39
N CYS A 46 -6.65 -1.53 12.32
CA CYS A 46 -6.40 -2.97 12.31
C CYS A 46 -4.93 -3.30 12.56
N LEU A 47 -4.02 -2.57 11.91
CA LEU A 47 -2.58 -2.75 12.12
C LEU A 47 -2.14 -2.40 13.55
N GLN A 48 -2.73 -1.35 14.13
CA GLN A 48 -2.51 -0.98 15.54
C GLN A 48 -2.97 -2.10 16.49
N ILE A 49 -4.16 -2.67 16.28
CA ILE A 49 -4.68 -3.78 17.10
C ILE A 49 -3.70 -4.97 17.07
N ILE A 50 -3.17 -5.31 15.89
CA ILE A 50 -2.20 -6.40 15.75
C ILE A 50 -0.94 -6.09 16.57
N HIS A 51 -0.42 -4.87 16.49
CA HIS A 51 0.80 -4.46 17.16
C HIS A 51 0.63 -4.36 18.69
N ASP A 52 -0.46 -3.73 19.14
CA ASP A 52 -0.74 -3.48 20.56
C ASP A 52 -0.98 -4.79 21.32
N ASN A 53 -1.64 -5.76 20.68
CA ASN A 53 -1.88 -7.10 21.23
C ASN A 53 -0.73 -8.08 20.94
N LYS A 54 0.36 -7.64 20.32
CA LYS A 54 1.51 -8.47 19.90
C LYS A 54 1.09 -9.71 19.08
N LEU A 55 0.06 -9.56 18.25
CA LEU A 55 -0.49 -10.64 17.41
C LEU A 55 0.32 -10.86 16.12
N ASN A 56 1.44 -10.17 15.95
CA ASN A 56 2.31 -10.24 14.77
C ASN A 56 2.81 -11.66 14.49
N SER A 57 3.02 -12.47 15.54
CA SER A 57 3.41 -13.88 15.39
C SER A 57 2.22 -14.82 15.15
N VAL A 58 1.00 -14.38 15.46
CA VAL A 58 -0.23 -15.17 15.34
C VAL A 58 -0.87 -14.98 13.97
N PHE A 59 -0.85 -13.74 13.44
CA PHE A 59 -1.42 -13.38 12.14
C PHE A 59 -0.38 -12.66 11.25
N PRO A 60 0.74 -13.31 10.92
CA PRO A 60 1.81 -12.69 10.13
C PRO A 60 1.34 -12.29 8.72
N ASN A 61 0.51 -13.09 8.05
CA ASN A 61 0.05 -12.77 6.70
C ASN A 61 -0.94 -11.59 6.71
N VAL A 62 -1.76 -11.48 7.77
CA VAL A 62 -2.68 -10.35 7.95
C VAL A 62 -1.93 -9.04 8.17
N GLU A 63 -0.85 -9.06 8.97
CA GLU A 63 0.02 -7.91 9.21
C GLU A 63 0.70 -7.43 7.92
N VAL A 64 1.26 -8.37 7.13
CA VAL A 64 1.83 -8.08 5.81
C VAL A 64 0.79 -7.49 4.86
N ALA A 65 -0.42 -8.07 4.79
CA ALA A 65 -1.48 -7.59 3.91
C ALA A 65 -1.92 -6.16 4.23
N TYR A 66 -2.07 -5.80 5.51
CA TYR A 66 -2.43 -4.44 5.89
C TYR A 66 -1.31 -3.43 5.61
N ARG A 67 -0.04 -3.81 5.80
CA ARG A 67 1.09 -2.96 5.41
C ARG A 67 1.14 -2.74 3.90
N LEU A 68 0.98 -3.79 3.10
CA LEU A 68 0.89 -3.69 1.64
C LEU A 68 -0.22 -2.72 1.24
N TYR A 69 -1.41 -2.87 1.83
CA TYR A 69 -2.54 -1.98 1.56
C TYR A 69 -2.24 -0.51 1.88
N LEU A 70 -1.62 -0.22 3.03
CA LEU A 70 -1.29 1.15 3.43
C LEU A 70 -0.14 1.75 2.60
N CYS A 71 0.79 0.92 2.12
CA CYS A 71 1.92 1.35 1.30
C CYS A 71 1.55 1.58 -0.18
N LEU A 72 0.54 0.89 -0.71
CA LEU A 72 0.08 1.03 -2.11
C LEU A 72 -0.14 2.49 -2.56
N PRO A 73 -0.95 3.32 -1.87
CA PRO A 73 -1.16 4.71 -2.28
C PRO A 73 0.11 5.56 -2.17
N VAL A 74 0.94 5.31 -1.16
CA VAL A 74 2.21 6.04 -0.95
C VAL A 74 3.21 5.73 -2.05
N ALA A 75 3.35 4.45 -2.41
CA ALA A 75 4.22 4.01 -3.50
C ALA A 75 3.79 4.62 -4.83
N ASN A 76 2.48 4.62 -5.13
CA ASN A 76 1.96 5.23 -6.35
C ASN A 76 2.24 6.75 -6.40
N CYS A 77 1.92 7.48 -5.33
CA CYS A 77 2.16 8.93 -5.27
C CYS A 77 3.65 9.28 -5.40
N SER A 78 4.53 8.49 -4.76
CA SER A 78 5.98 8.67 -4.87
C SER A 78 6.48 8.45 -6.30
N ALA A 79 6.01 7.38 -6.95
CA ALA A 79 6.32 7.08 -8.34
C ALA A 79 5.83 8.20 -9.29
N GLU A 80 4.58 8.65 -9.15
CA GLU A 80 4.02 9.76 -9.92
C GLU A 80 4.83 11.05 -9.74
N ARG A 81 5.21 11.38 -8.50
CA ARG A 81 6.06 12.53 -8.19
C ARG A 81 7.42 12.41 -8.88
N ALA A 82 8.06 11.23 -8.83
CA ALA A 82 9.34 10.97 -9.47
C ALA A 82 9.24 11.12 -11.00
N PHE A 83 8.24 10.50 -11.63
CA PHE A 83 8.03 10.62 -13.08
C PHE A 83 7.66 12.04 -13.51
N SER A 84 6.91 12.79 -12.69
CA SER A 84 6.62 14.20 -12.94
C SER A 84 7.90 15.06 -12.95
N LYS A 85 8.80 14.82 -12.00
CA LYS A 85 10.12 15.48 -11.96
C LYS A 85 10.97 15.11 -13.18
N LEU A 86 11.07 13.82 -13.51
CA LEU A 86 11.79 13.35 -14.69
C LEU A 86 11.22 13.93 -15.98
N LYS A 87 9.89 14.01 -16.09
CA LYS A 87 9.20 14.62 -17.24
C LYS A 87 9.58 16.09 -17.40
N ARG A 88 9.64 16.86 -16.29
CA ARG A 88 10.10 18.26 -16.30
C ARG A 88 11.55 18.35 -16.78
N VAL A 89 12.47 17.61 -16.17
CA VAL A 89 13.89 17.61 -16.56
C VAL A 89 14.09 17.25 -18.03
N LYS A 90 13.43 16.19 -18.52
CA LYS A 90 13.51 15.77 -19.92
C LYS A 90 12.95 16.84 -20.86
N ASN A 91 11.87 17.50 -20.48
CA ASN A 91 11.27 18.57 -21.28
C ASN A 91 12.18 19.80 -21.35
N GLU A 92 12.79 20.22 -20.23
CA GLU A 92 13.78 21.30 -20.21
C GLU A 92 14.99 20.97 -21.10
N LEU A 93 15.61 19.79 -20.91
CA LEU A 93 16.76 19.40 -21.75
C LEU A 93 16.39 19.37 -23.24
N ARG A 94 15.20 18.86 -23.59
CA ARG A 94 14.75 18.82 -24.98
C ARG A 94 14.43 20.22 -25.53
N SER A 95 13.89 21.14 -24.73
CA SER A 95 13.61 22.51 -25.17
C SER A 95 14.92 23.28 -25.38
N THR A 96 15.92 23.08 -24.50
CA THR A 96 17.26 23.68 -24.64
C THR A 96 18.04 23.09 -25.81
N MET A 97 18.04 21.76 -26.01
CA MET A 97 18.74 21.11 -27.13
C MET A 97 18.12 21.46 -28.51
N LYS A 98 16.80 21.68 -28.55
CA LYS A 98 16.12 22.17 -29.76
C LYS A 98 16.22 23.70 -29.93
N ASN A 99 16.87 24.41 -29.01
CA ASN A 99 17.11 25.84 -29.09
C ASN A 99 18.56 26.16 -29.51
N PRO A 100 18.85 26.34 -30.82
CA PRO A 100 19.99 27.11 -31.28
C PRO A 100 19.71 28.64 -31.38
N ARG A 101 18.52 29.14 -31.01
CA ARG A 101 17.94 30.38 -31.56
C ARG A 101 17.63 31.55 -30.61
N LEU A 102 18.07 31.52 -29.34
CA LEU A 102 18.02 32.73 -28.49
C LEU A 102 19.18 33.72 -28.77
N ASN A 103 20.04 33.47 -29.76
CA ASN A 103 21.29 34.22 -29.96
C ASN A 103 21.36 35.12 -31.22
N THR A 104 20.29 35.31 -32.02
CA THR A 104 20.39 36.10 -33.27
C THR A 104 19.15 36.96 -33.60
N LEU A 105 18.36 37.38 -32.60
CA LEU A 105 17.24 38.32 -32.79
C LEU A 105 17.36 39.52 -31.83
N SER A 106 18.57 40.08 -31.77
CA SER A 106 18.83 41.48 -31.43
C SER A 106 19.84 42.03 -32.42
#